data_AF-A0A8T3NS31-F1
#
_entry.id   AF-A0A8T3NS31-F1
#
_cell.length_a   1.000
_cell.length_b   1.000
_cell.length_c   1.000
_cell.angle_alpha   90.00
_cell.angle_beta   90.00
_cell.angle_gamma   90.00
#
_symmetry.space_group_name_H-M   'P 1'
#
loop_
_entity.id
_entity.type
_entity.pdbx_description
1 polymer ?
#
loop_
_entity_poly.entity_id
_entity_poly.type
_entity_poly.pdbx_seq_one_letter_code
_entity_poly.pdbx_strand_id
1 'polypeptide(L)'
;MRVLVTGASGFIGRHVSAELHTAGHRITTLHRGGPISLPSAGTAAAPNLEHTRADVLSEEARAAVQAADAIVHLAGRGDVQASFREPFEYNRLNALGTLNVLEAARASGAHVVLASTQRVYRPTSGSICEEAPLEPADPYAHSKLIAEHWCRMYAELLGVPTTVVRLFSVY
;
A
#
# COMPACT_ATOMS: atom_id res chain seq x y z
N MET A 1 2.42 -5.12 17.79
CA MET A 1 2.72 -3.87 17.05
C MET A 1 1.42 -3.24 16.58
N ARG A 2 1.43 -1.92 16.37
CA ARG A 2 0.38 -1.15 15.69
C ARG A 2 0.66 -1.15 14.18
N VAL A 3 -0.25 -1.70 13.39
CA VAL A 3 -0.10 -1.84 11.94
C VAL A 3 -1.21 -1.09 11.24
N LEU A 4 -0.85 -0.17 10.35
CA LEU A 4 -1.80 0.50 9.47
C LEU A 4 -1.91 -0.28 8.17
N VAL A 5 -3.13 -0.61 7.75
CA VAL A 5 -3.41 -1.18 6.43
C VAL A 5 -4.20 -0.16 5.61
N THR A 6 -3.54 0.47 4.64
CA THR A 6 -4.24 1.35 3.68
C THR A 6 -4.86 0.51 2.57
N GLY A 7 -6.00 0.92 2.01
CA GLY A 7 -6.72 0.11 1.04
C GLY A 7 -7.30 -1.16 1.65
N ALA A 8 -7.54 -1.17 2.96
CA ALA A 8 -7.95 -2.34 3.73
C ALA A 8 -9.27 -2.97 3.25
N SER A 9 -10.18 -2.21 2.66
CA SER A 9 -11.42 -2.76 2.07
C SER A 9 -11.23 -3.39 0.69
N GLY A 10 -10.03 -3.31 0.12
CA GLY A 10 -9.70 -3.91 -1.17
C GLY A 10 -9.54 -5.42 -1.09
N PHE A 11 -9.36 -6.03 -2.27
CA PHE A 11 -9.19 -7.47 -2.43
C PHE A 11 -8.08 -8.03 -1.53
N ILE A 12 -6.85 -7.51 -1.62
CA ILE A 12 -5.72 -7.96 -0.80
C ILE A 12 -5.86 -7.48 0.66
N GLY A 13 -6.32 -6.24 0.84
CA GLY A 13 -6.32 -5.56 2.14
C GLY A 13 -7.13 -6.26 3.21
N ARG A 14 -8.28 -6.84 2.87
CA ARG A 14 -9.12 -7.57 3.83
C ARG A 14 -8.43 -8.83 4.35
N HIS A 15 -7.70 -9.55 3.48
CA HIS A 15 -6.98 -10.77 3.86
C HIS A 15 -5.77 -10.42 4.71
N VAL A 16 -4.97 -9.43 4.31
CA VAL A 16 -3.86 -8.95 5.14
C VAL A 16 -4.33 -8.47 6.51
N SER A 17 -5.43 -7.72 6.56
CA SER A 17 -5.99 -7.24 7.83
C SER A 17 -6.46 -8.41 8.71
N ALA A 18 -7.09 -9.43 8.13
CA ALA A 18 -7.53 -10.62 8.87
C ALA A 18 -6.33 -11.41 9.42
N GLU A 19 -5.30 -11.65 8.63
CA GLU A 19 -4.09 -12.38 9.03
C GLU A 19 -3.33 -11.65 10.14
N LEU A 20 -3.11 -10.35 9.98
CA LEU A 20 -2.48 -9.53 11.01
C LEU A 20 -3.28 -9.52 12.33
N HIS A 21 -4.61 -9.58 12.24
CA HIS A 21 -5.48 -9.57 13.42
C HIS A 21 -5.39 -10.91 14.14
N THR A 22 -5.44 -12.01 13.39
CA THR A 22 -5.23 -13.37 13.91
C THR A 22 -3.86 -13.53 14.57
N ALA A 23 -2.83 -12.86 14.03
CA ALA A 23 -1.50 -12.82 14.61
C ALA A 23 -1.37 -11.91 15.86
N GLY A 24 -2.45 -11.29 16.32
CA GLY A 24 -2.49 -10.51 17.56
C GLY A 24 -1.99 -9.07 17.45
N HIS A 25 -1.88 -8.52 16.24
CA HIS A 25 -1.51 -7.12 16.04
C HIS A 25 -2.69 -6.17 16.31
N ARG A 26 -2.37 -4.93 16.69
CA ARG A 26 -3.34 -3.83 16.70
C ARG A 26 -3.40 -3.24 15.31
N ILE A 27 -4.59 -3.24 14.71
CA ILE A 27 -4.76 -2.84 13.31
C ILE A 27 -5.57 -1.58 13.23
N THR A 28 -5.08 -0.62 12.46
CA THR A 28 -5.89 0.48 11.95
C THR A 28 -6.12 0.24 10.47
N THR A 29 -7.38 0.17 10.06
CA THR A 29 -7.76 0.06 8.64
C THR A 29 -8.00 1.44 8.07
N LEU A 30 -7.46 1.74 6.90
CA LEU A 30 -7.65 3.04 6.24
C LEU A 30 -8.18 2.89 4.82
N HIS A 31 -9.35 3.46 4.57
CA HIS A 31 -9.96 3.55 3.24
C HIS A 31 -11.17 4.51 3.27
N ARG A 32 -11.73 4.82 2.10
CA ARG A 32 -12.82 5.81 1.94
C ARG A 32 -14.22 5.30 2.33
N GLY A 33 -14.35 3.97 2.49
CA GLY A 33 -15.62 3.29 2.79
C GLY A 33 -15.97 3.32 4.28
N GLY A 34 -17.01 2.57 4.67
CA GLY A 34 -17.31 2.31 6.09
C GLY A 34 -16.48 1.15 6.65
N PRO A 35 -16.55 0.88 7.96
CA PRO A 35 -15.78 -0.19 8.60
C PRO A 35 -15.93 -1.55 7.89
N ILE A 36 -14.86 -2.32 7.85
CA ILE A 36 -14.88 -3.70 7.35
C ILE A 36 -15.05 -4.70 8.48
N SER A 37 -15.78 -5.77 8.22
CA SER A 37 -15.79 -6.95 9.10
C SER A 37 -14.63 -7.86 8.71
N LEU A 38 -13.79 -8.22 9.68
CA LEU A 38 -12.73 -9.20 9.47
C LEU A 38 -13.31 -10.61 9.72
N PRO A 39 -13.07 -11.59 8.84
CA PRO A 39 -13.55 -12.96 9.04
C PRO A 39 -13.16 -13.57 10.39
N SER A 40 -12.00 -13.17 10.93
CA SER A 40 -11.42 -13.66 12.18
C SER A 40 -11.93 -12.93 13.44
N ALA A 41 -12.68 -11.83 13.32
CA ALA A 41 -13.06 -10.98 14.46
C ALA A 41 -14.25 -11.49 15.28
N GLY A 42 -15.01 -12.48 14.78
CA GLY A 42 -16.26 -12.90 15.43
C GLY A 42 -17.33 -11.80 15.46
N THR A 43 -18.44 -12.04 16.17
CA THR A 43 -19.57 -11.09 16.29
C THR A 43 -19.39 -10.06 17.42
N ALA A 44 -18.36 -10.19 18.24
CA ALA A 44 -18.02 -9.22 19.26
C ALA A 44 -17.12 -8.11 18.67
N ALA A 45 -17.21 -6.89 19.20
CA ALA A 45 -16.31 -5.81 18.82
C ALA A 45 -14.85 -6.30 18.94
N ALA A 46 -14.12 -6.41 17.82
CA ALA A 46 -12.77 -6.93 17.81
C ALA A 46 -11.86 -6.00 18.64
N PRO A 47 -11.45 -6.39 19.86
CA PRO A 47 -10.48 -5.60 20.60
C PRO A 47 -9.22 -5.61 19.73
N ASN A 48 -8.65 -4.44 19.46
CA ASN A 48 -7.49 -4.24 18.56
C ASN A 48 -7.79 -3.99 17.06
N LEU A 49 -9.04 -3.73 16.67
CA LEU A 49 -9.36 -3.24 15.32
C LEU A 49 -9.94 -1.82 15.37
N GLU A 50 -9.24 -0.89 14.73
CA GLU A 50 -9.68 0.48 14.51
C GLU A 50 -9.92 0.75 13.01
N HIS A 51 -10.75 1.74 12.73
CA HIS A 51 -11.06 2.15 11.37
C HIS A 51 -10.94 3.66 11.20
N THR A 52 -10.15 4.07 10.21
CA THR A 52 -9.99 5.46 9.77
C THR A 52 -10.60 5.61 8.38
N ARG A 53 -11.75 6.30 8.32
CA ARG A 53 -12.37 6.65 7.05
C ARG A 53 -11.66 7.87 6.45
N ALA A 54 -10.76 7.65 5.49
CA ALA A 54 -9.96 8.70 4.89
C ALA A 54 -9.53 8.38 3.44
N ASP A 55 -9.17 9.41 2.70
CA ASP A 55 -8.39 9.28 1.46
C ASP A 55 -6.90 9.20 1.82
N VAL A 56 -6.11 8.41 1.10
CA VAL A 56 -4.68 8.24 1.43
C VAL A 56 -3.87 9.53 1.26
N LEU A 57 -4.40 10.52 0.53
CA LEU A 57 -3.81 11.84 0.34
C LEU A 57 -4.18 12.84 1.45
N SER A 58 -5.04 12.46 2.39
CA SER A 58 -5.58 13.36 3.41
C SER A 58 -4.66 13.50 4.63
N GLU A 59 -4.95 14.50 5.47
CA GLU A 59 -4.22 14.72 6.72
C GLU A 59 -4.52 13.62 7.75
N GLU A 60 -5.75 13.12 7.77
CA GLU A 60 -6.15 11.99 8.61
C GLU A 60 -5.34 10.73 8.27
N ALA A 61 -4.99 10.53 7.00
CA ALA A 61 -4.10 9.45 6.61
C ALA A 61 -2.67 9.65 7.13
N ARG A 62 -2.15 10.88 7.12
CA ARG A 62 -0.84 11.18 7.71
C ARG A 62 -0.82 10.91 9.20
N ALA A 63 -1.85 11.37 9.92
CA ALA A 63 -1.99 11.12 11.35
C ALA A 63 -2.06 9.62 11.67
N ALA A 64 -2.81 8.84 10.89
CA ALA A 64 -2.88 7.39 11.05
C ALA A 64 -1.53 6.70 10.79
N VAL A 65 -0.76 7.16 9.79
CA VAL A 65 0.60 6.66 9.52
C VAL A 65 1.55 6.95 10.68
N GLN A 66 1.50 8.16 11.24
CA GLN A 66 2.37 8.56 12.35
C GLN A 66 2.09 7.78 13.64
N ALA A 67 0.87 7.27 13.81
CA ALA A 67 0.48 6.46 14.96
C ALA A 67 0.86 4.97 14.84
N ALA A 68 1.35 4.52 13.69
CA ALA A 68 1.66 3.12 13.41
C ALA A 68 3.16 2.80 13.57
N ASP A 69 3.47 1.55 13.91
CA ASP A 69 4.85 1.04 13.93
C ASP A 69 5.25 0.49 12.54
N ALA A 70 4.27 0.01 11.77
CA ALA A 70 4.43 -0.48 10.40
C ALA A 70 3.19 -0.17 9.55
N ILE A 71 3.39 -0.01 8.24
CA ILE A 71 2.35 0.30 7.26
C ILE A 71 2.38 -0.74 6.14
N VAL A 72 1.24 -1.41 5.91
CA VAL A 72 1.01 -2.14 4.67
C VAL A 72 0.23 -1.23 3.72
N HIS A 73 0.93 -0.70 2.73
CA HIS A 73 0.39 0.26 1.78
C HIS A 73 -0.20 -0.42 0.54
N LEU A 74 -1.51 -0.68 0.58
CA LEU A 74 -2.28 -1.30 -0.52
C LEU A 74 -3.26 -0.33 -1.18
N ALA A 75 -3.40 0.90 -0.65
CA ALA A 75 -4.23 1.92 -1.29
C ALA A 75 -3.65 2.29 -2.66
N GLY A 76 -4.46 2.09 -3.69
CA GLY A 76 -4.09 2.34 -5.08
C GLY A 76 -5.14 1.80 -6.04
N ARG A 77 -4.99 2.12 -7.33
CA ARG A 77 -5.81 1.57 -8.41
C ARG A 77 -4.99 0.58 -9.22
N GLY A 78 -5.59 -0.57 -9.55
CA GLY A 78 -4.94 -1.67 -10.29
C GLY A 78 -5.49 -1.95 -11.69
N ASP A 79 -6.54 -1.24 -12.14
CA ASP A 79 -7.13 -1.49 -13.46
C ASP A 79 -6.25 -0.87 -14.56
N VAL A 80 -5.55 -1.73 -15.30
CA VAL A 80 -4.66 -1.33 -16.40
C VAL A 80 -5.40 -0.55 -17.49
N GLN A 81 -6.61 -0.98 -17.88
CA GLN A 81 -7.35 -0.36 -18.98
C GLN A 81 -7.89 1.03 -18.59
N ALA A 82 -8.36 1.18 -17.35
CA ALA A 82 -8.76 2.48 -16.84
C ALA A 82 -7.58 3.46 -16.73
N SER A 83 -6.35 2.96 -16.54
CA SER A 83 -5.17 3.82 -16.42
C SER A 83 -4.82 4.61 -17.69
N PHE A 84 -5.19 4.11 -18.87
CA PHE A 84 -5.06 4.86 -20.13
C PHE A 84 -6.05 6.02 -20.23
N ARG A 85 -7.23 5.88 -19.63
CA ARG A 85 -8.27 6.92 -19.63
C ARG A 85 -8.02 7.98 -18.56
N GLU A 86 -7.44 7.58 -17.42
CA GLU A 86 -7.28 8.44 -16.24
C GLU A 86 -5.83 8.44 -15.70
N PRO A 87 -4.79 8.65 -16.54
CA PRO A 87 -3.40 8.49 -16.13
C PRO A 87 -2.99 9.46 -15.00
N PHE A 88 -3.60 10.64 -14.95
CA PHE A 88 -3.40 11.60 -13.87
C PHE A 88 -3.87 11.06 -12.52
N GLU A 89 -5.05 10.45 -12.46
CA GLU A 89 -5.60 9.88 -11.22
C GLU A 89 -4.79 8.67 -10.73
N TYR A 90 -4.26 7.87 -11.65
CA TYR A 90 -3.35 6.77 -11.30
C TYR A 90 -2.05 7.28 -10.69
N ASN A 91 -1.43 8.31 -11.27
CA ASN A 91 -0.24 8.92 -10.68
C ASN A 91 -0.55 9.59 -9.34
N ARG A 92 -1.65 10.35 -9.26
CA ARG A 92 -2.09 11.01 -8.03
C ARG A 92 -2.31 10.00 -6.90
N LEU A 93 -2.99 8.90 -7.14
CA LEU A 93 -3.28 7.94 -6.08
C LEU A 93 -2.09 7.01 -5.80
N ASN A 94 -1.49 6.40 -6.83
CA ASN A 94 -0.47 5.38 -6.65
C ASN A 94 0.89 5.99 -6.30
N ALA A 95 1.30 7.08 -6.96
CA ALA A 95 2.62 7.67 -6.74
C ALA A 95 2.57 8.74 -5.64
N LEU A 96 1.73 9.76 -5.80
CA LEU A 96 1.62 10.83 -4.80
C LEU A 96 1.00 10.34 -3.48
N GLY A 97 0.08 9.37 -3.53
CA GLY A 97 -0.42 8.71 -2.31
C GLY A 97 0.68 7.95 -1.56
N THR A 98 1.57 7.25 -2.27
CA THR A 98 2.74 6.62 -1.64
C THR A 98 3.70 7.66 -1.06
N LEU A 99 3.98 8.75 -1.79
CA LEU A 99 4.79 9.85 -1.27
C LEU A 99 4.20 10.44 0.01
N ASN A 100 2.86 10.58 0.07
CA ASN A 100 2.17 11.06 1.26
C ASN A 100 2.40 10.15 2.49
N VAL A 101 2.30 8.84 2.28
CA VAL A 101 2.55 7.83 3.33
C VAL A 101 4.01 7.85 3.75
N LEU A 102 4.96 7.90 2.82
CA LEU A 102 6.39 7.94 3.12
C LEU A 102 6.78 9.19 3.92
N GLU A 103 6.23 10.35 3.55
CA GLU A 103 6.49 11.60 4.26
C GLU A 103 5.96 11.56 5.70
N ALA A 104 4.76 11.01 5.90
CA ALA A 104 4.23 10.82 7.25
C ALA A 104 5.03 9.77 8.05
N ALA A 105 5.46 8.68 7.41
CA ALA A 105 6.28 7.64 8.03
C ALA A 105 7.66 8.13 8.43
N ARG A 106 8.21 9.13 7.72
CA ARG A 106 9.47 9.80 8.08
C ARG A 106 9.43 10.42 9.47
N ALA A 107 8.27 10.94 9.90
CA ALA A 107 8.11 11.54 11.22
C ALA A 107 8.02 10.50 12.36
N SER A 108 7.51 9.29 12.08
CA SER A 108 7.36 8.23 13.08
C SER A 108 8.45 7.14 13.03
N GLY A 109 9.23 7.06 11.95
CA GLY A 109 10.18 5.99 11.71
C GLY A 109 9.52 4.65 11.33
N ALA A 110 8.25 4.67 10.94
CA ALA A 110 7.48 3.46 10.68
C ALA A 110 7.93 2.77 9.38
N HIS A 111 7.92 1.43 9.38
CA HIS A 111 8.30 0.64 8.20
C HIS A 111 7.16 0.62 7.18
N VAL A 112 7.43 1.03 5.93
CA VAL A 112 6.45 1.02 4.83
C VAL A 112 6.64 -0.17 3.91
N VAL A 113 5.67 -1.07 3.86
CA VAL A 113 5.58 -2.15 2.87
C VAL A 113 4.67 -1.70 1.74
N LEU A 114 5.23 -1.48 0.56
CA LEU A 114 4.50 -1.10 -0.65
C LEU A 114 4.13 -2.34 -1.47
N ALA A 115 2.84 -2.53 -1.76
CA ALA A 115 2.43 -3.48 -2.78
C ALA A 115 2.65 -2.88 -4.18
N SER A 116 3.66 -3.37 -4.90
CA SER A 116 3.89 -3.08 -6.31
C SER A 116 3.36 -4.21 -7.21
N THR A 117 3.79 -4.27 -8.45
CA THR A 117 3.28 -5.19 -9.48
C THR A 117 4.42 -5.70 -10.35
N GLN A 118 4.33 -6.95 -10.81
CA GLN A 118 5.24 -7.48 -11.83
C GLN A 118 5.23 -6.67 -13.14
N ARG A 119 4.16 -5.90 -13.42
CA ARG A 119 4.04 -5.10 -14.65
C ARG A 119 5.08 -3.98 -14.78
N VAL A 120 5.82 -3.66 -13.71
CA VAL A 120 6.93 -2.69 -13.78
C VAL A 120 8.12 -3.23 -14.60
N TYR A 121 8.23 -4.55 -14.73
CA TYR A 121 9.28 -5.17 -15.51
C TYR A 121 9.03 -5.10 -17.01
N ARG A 122 10.11 -5.17 -17.79
CA ARG A 122 10.02 -5.52 -19.20
C ARG A 122 9.38 -6.92 -19.35
N PRO A 123 8.34 -7.09 -20.19
CA PRO A 123 7.75 -8.40 -20.46
C PRO A 123 8.79 -9.41 -20.96
N THR A 124 8.77 -10.62 -20.40
CA THR A 124 9.65 -11.73 -20.76
C THR A 124 8.89 -13.06 -20.68
N SER A 125 9.34 -14.07 -21.42
CA SER A 125 8.74 -15.41 -21.45
C SER A 125 9.29 -16.39 -20.40
N GLY A 126 10.30 -15.98 -19.63
CA GLY A 126 10.97 -16.80 -18.62
C GLY A 126 10.75 -16.34 -17.18
N SER A 127 11.42 -17.00 -16.24
CA SER A 127 11.54 -16.54 -14.86
C SER A 127 12.17 -15.15 -14.81
N ILE A 128 11.76 -14.37 -13.81
CA ILE A 128 12.21 -13.00 -13.62
C ILE A 128 12.71 -12.83 -12.18
N CYS A 129 13.79 -12.08 -12.00
CA CYS A 129 14.33 -11.68 -10.70
C CYS A 129 14.23 -10.16 -10.52
N GLU A 130 14.49 -9.70 -9.30
CA GLU A 130 14.32 -8.33 -8.87
C GLU A 130 15.25 -7.33 -9.60
N GLU A 131 16.38 -7.81 -10.12
CA GLU A 131 17.35 -7.05 -10.92
C GLU A 131 16.97 -6.90 -12.40
N ALA A 132 15.89 -7.55 -12.83
CA ALA A 132 15.44 -7.46 -14.22
C ALA A 132 15.07 -6.01 -14.61
N PRO A 133 15.24 -5.63 -15.89
CA PRO A 133 14.95 -4.27 -16.35
C PRO A 133 13.52 -3.82 -16.03
N LEU A 134 13.40 -2.59 -15.52
CA LEU A 134 12.13 -1.94 -15.19
C LEU A 134 11.68 -1.08 -16.38
N GLU A 135 10.78 -1.61 -17.19
CA GLU A 135 10.25 -0.96 -18.39
C GLU A 135 8.73 -1.09 -18.42
N PRO A 136 8.01 -0.24 -17.67
CA PRO A 136 6.56 -0.31 -17.58
C PRO A 136 5.92 -0.01 -18.93
N ALA A 137 5.01 -0.88 -19.36
CA ALA A 137 4.35 -0.78 -20.66
C ALA A 137 2.99 -0.04 -20.62
N ASP A 138 2.55 0.44 -19.45
CA ASP A 138 1.27 1.11 -19.27
C ASP A 138 1.29 2.16 -18.12
N PRO A 139 0.35 3.13 -18.11
CA PRO A 139 0.33 4.19 -17.09
C PRO A 139 0.16 3.68 -15.65
N TYR A 140 -0.56 2.57 -15.44
CA TYR A 140 -0.66 1.94 -14.12
C TYR A 140 0.71 1.45 -13.65
N ALA A 141 1.40 0.63 -14.45
CA ALA A 141 2.74 0.13 -14.14
C ALA A 141 3.73 1.29 -13.93
N HIS A 142 3.64 2.34 -14.74
CA HIS A 142 4.48 3.53 -14.59
C HIS A 142 4.23 4.22 -13.24
N SER A 143 2.97 4.39 -12.83
CA SER A 143 2.63 4.97 -11.52
C SER A 143 3.15 4.13 -10.34
N LYS A 144 3.18 2.80 -10.49
CA LYS A 144 3.75 1.90 -9.48
C LYS A 144 5.27 2.01 -9.44
N LEU A 145 5.94 2.09 -10.58
CA LEU A 145 7.40 2.28 -10.64
C LEU A 145 7.83 3.62 -9.99
N ILE A 146 7.08 4.70 -10.20
CA ILE A 146 7.35 5.98 -9.50
C ILE A 146 7.24 5.79 -7.98
N ALA A 147 6.23 5.07 -7.51
CA ALA A 147 6.09 4.75 -6.08
C ALA A 147 7.29 3.94 -5.54
N GLU A 148 7.82 2.98 -6.31
CA GLU A 148 9.04 2.24 -5.94
C GLU A 148 10.26 3.17 -5.83
N HIS A 149 10.41 4.10 -6.78
CA HIS A 149 11.48 5.09 -6.74
C HIS A 149 11.38 5.99 -5.52
N TRP A 150 10.17 6.41 -5.12
CA TRP A 150 9.98 7.12 -3.87
C TRP A 150 10.39 6.29 -2.65
N CYS A 151 9.96 5.03 -2.57
CA CYS A 151 10.37 4.13 -1.48
C CYS A 151 11.90 4.00 -1.38
N ARG A 152 12.57 3.84 -2.52
CA ARG A 152 14.03 3.75 -2.59
C ARG A 152 14.71 5.04 -2.12
N MET A 153 14.28 6.20 -2.65
CA MET A 153 14.83 7.49 -2.24
C MET A 153 14.64 7.75 -0.75
N TYR A 154 13.46 7.45 -0.21
CA TYR A 154 13.18 7.64 1.21
C TYR A 154 13.99 6.70 2.10
N ALA A 155 14.25 5.46 1.65
CA ALA A 155 15.11 4.53 2.38
C ALA A 155 16.58 4.94 2.35
N GLU A 156 17.12 5.26 1.16
CA GLU A 156 18.55 5.55 0.98
C GLU A 156 18.95 6.93 1.49
N LEU A 157 18.08 7.94 1.34
CA LEU A 157 18.44 9.34 1.59
C LEU A 157 17.74 9.95 2.81
N LEU A 158 16.59 9.41 3.22
CA LEU A 158 15.76 10.00 4.28
C LEU A 158 15.53 9.06 5.48
N GLY A 159 16.14 7.87 5.47
CA GLY A 159 16.15 6.94 6.61
C GLY A 159 14.80 6.26 6.91
N VAL A 160 13.85 6.25 5.98
CA VAL A 160 12.56 5.56 6.17
C VAL A 160 12.68 4.11 5.73
N PRO A 161 12.49 3.12 6.62
CA PRO A 161 12.60 1.72 6.23
C PRO A 161 11.45 1.35 5.27
N THR A 162 11.80 0.83 4.10
CA THR A 162 10.81 0.42 3.09
C THR A 162 11.04 -1.00 2.57
N THR A 163 9.97 -1.65 2.16
CA THR A 163 10.01 -2.91 1.40
C THR A 163 9.03 -2.83 0.25
N VAL A 164 9.49 -3.12 -0.95
CA VAL A 164 8.65 -3.15 -2.16
C VAL A 164 8.36 -4.60 -2.51
N VAL A 165 7.08 -4.95 -2.63
CA VAL A 165 6.63 -6.30 -2.98
C VAL A 165 5.99 -6.26 -4.36
N ARG A 166 6.69 -6.74 -5.39
CA ARG A 166 6.16 -6.81 -6.77
C ARG A 166 5.26 -8.03 -6.93
N LEU A 167 3.94 -7.82 -6.82
CA LEU A 167 2.97 -8.91 -6.85
C LEU A 167 2.76 -9.48 -8.27
N PHE A 168 2.61 -10.80 -8.33
CA PHE A 168 2.28 -11.56 -9.54
C PHE A 168 0.85 -12.06 -9.43
N SER A 169 -0.03 -11.60 -10.33
CA SER A 169 -1.41 -12.06 -10.55
C SER A 169 -2.09 -12.73 -9.35
N VAL A 170 -2.42 -11.93 -8.33
CA VAL A 170 -3.08 -12.41 -7.09
C VAL A 170 -4.53 -12.80 -7.38
N TYR A 171 -4.99 -13.94 -6.86
CA TYR A 171 -6.33 -14.50 -7.04
C TYR A 171 -6.93 -15.05 -5.75
#